data_AF-A0AAU2G7F9-F1
#
_entry.id   AF-A0AAU2G7F9-F1
#
_cell.length_a   1.000
_cell.length_b   1.000
_cell.length_c   1.000
_cell.angle_alpha   90.00
_cell.angle_beta   90.00
_cell.angle_gamma   90.00
#
_symmetry.space_group_name_H-M   'P 1'
#
loop_
_entity.id
_entity.type
_entity.pdbx_description
1 polymer ?
#
loop_
_entity_poly.entity_id
_entity_poly.type
_entity_poly.pdbx_seq_one_letter_code
_entity_poly.pdbx_strand_id
1 'polypeptide(L)'
;MTFDEEWAGAKRTASAGGSSFDLVVTQDDLGAVGHEAFLIHGQLRAKADIAGTGATARAAAECSTRNLAMGSELSVTLSTWDSQVKTVLQMYARISNHLDFSKKAHANDDEAIAASMRHRDGSALSVSEIQRYVK
;
A
#
# COMPACT_ATOMS: atom_id res chain seq x y z
N MET A 1 -11.97 4.31 -22.78
CA MET A 1 -12.19 3.77 -21.43
C MET A 1 -11.04 4.26 -20.58
N THR A 2 -11.31 5.19 -19.67
CA THR A 2 -10.32 5.77 -18.75
C THR A 2 -10.31 5.01 -17.43
N PHE A 3 -9.17 5.07 -16.73
CA PHE A 3 -8.98 4.42 -15.41
C PHE A 3 -10.08 4.77 -14.41
N ASP A 4 -10.58 6.01 -14.44
CA ASP A 4 -11.67 6.45 -13.57
C ASP A 4 -13.01 5.76 -13.87
N GLU A 5 -13.28 5.41 -15.13
CA GLU A 5 -14.50 4.69 -15.53
C GLU A 5 -14.45 3.23 -15.07
N GLU A 6 -13.28 2.60 -15.16
CA GLU A 6 -13.03 1.23 -14.69
C GLU A 6 -13.14 1.13 -13.17
N TRP A 7 -12.52 2.09 -12.46
CA TRP A 7 -12.55 2.16 -11.00
C TRP A 7 -13.96 2.47 -10.46
N ALA A 8 -14.71 3.34 -11.13
CA ALA A 8 -16.11 3.59 -10.79
C ALA A 8 -16.99 2.35 -11.03
N GLY A 9 -16.67 1.55 -12.06
CA GLY A 9 -17.30 0.25 -12.33
C GLY A 9 -17.08 -0.74 -11.18
N ALA A 10 -15.82 -0.92 -10.76
CA ALA A 10 -15.44 -1.80 -9.67
C ALA A 10 -16.11 -1.40 -8.33
N LYS A 11 -16.27 -0.10 -8.08
CA LYS A 11 -16.93 0.40 -6.86
C LYS A 11 -18.44 0.14 -6.86
N ARG A 12 -19.10 0.18 -8.02
CA ARG A 12 -20.53 -0.15 -8.18
C ARG A 12 -20.80 -1.64 -8.00
N THR A 13 -19.91 -2.51 -8.48
CA THR A 13 -20.02 -3.96 -8.26
C THR A 13 -19.77 -4.35 -6.80
N ALA A 14 -18.96 -3.58 -6.06
CA ALA A 14 -18.74 -3.80 -4.63
C ALA A 14 -19.91 -3.35 -3.74
N SER A 15 -20.78 -2.43 -4.20
CA SER A 15 -21.87 -1.88 -3.38
C SER A 15 -23.26 -2.47 -3.69
N ALA A 16 -23.40 -3.26 -4.76
CA ALA A 16 -24.64 -3.97 -5.10
C ALA A 16 -24.53 -5.42 -4.60
N GLY A 17 -25.28 -5.75 -3.55
CA GLY A 17 -25.05 -6.90 -2.69
C GLY A 17 -25.05 -8.29 -3.35
N GLY A 18 -24.34 -9.21 -2.67
CA GLY A 18 -24.62 -10.64 -2.64
C GLY A 18 -24.27 -11.44 -3.90
N SER A 19 -22.98 -11.56 -4.23
CA SER A 19 -22.50 -12.64 -5.10
C SER A 19 -21.36 -13.40 -4.40
N SER A 20 -21.26 -14.70 -4.71
CA SER A 20 -20.47 -15.79 -4.09
C SER A 20 -18.93 -15.63 -4.07
N PHE A 21 -18.42 -14.41 -4.05
CA PHE A 21 -17.03 -14.13 -3.70
C PHE A 21 -17.05 -13.31 -2.42
N ASP A 22 -17.29 -13.98 -1.30
CA ASP A 22 -17.01 -13.39 0.00
C ASP A 22 -15.48 -13.19 0.06
N LEU A 23 -15.04 -11.94 -0.15
CA LEU A 23 -13.63 -11.58 -0.06
C LEU A 23 -13.24 -11.60 1.43
N VAL A 24 -13.08 -12.80 1.96
CA VAL A 24 -12.54 -13.02 3.30
C VAL A 24 -11.03 -12.80 3.22
N VAL A 25 -10.55 -11.81 3.96
CA VAL A 25 -9.12 -11.52 4.08
C VAL A 25 -8.72 -11.69 5.55
N THR A 26 -7.61 -12.36 5.80
CA THR A 26 -7.07 -12.55 7.16
C THR A 26 -5.99 -11.50 7.46
N GLN A 27 -5.62 -11.37 8.74
CA GLN A 27 -4.49 -10.52 9.14
C GLN A 27 -3.17 -10.98 8.51
N ASP A 28 -3.01 -12.27 8.26
CA ASP A 28 -1.81 -12.81 7.61
C ASP A 28 -1.79 -12.47 6.11
N ASP A 29 -2.95 -12.52 5.44
CA ASP A 29 -3.06 -12.08 4.03
C ASP A 29 -2.71 -10.60 3.89
N LEU A 30 -3.24 -9.73 4.75
CA LEU A 30 -2.91 -8.30 4.76
C LEU A 30 -1.45 -8.06 5.12
N GLY A 31 -0.88 -8.83 6.05
CA GLY A 31 0.54 -8.80 6.37
C GLY A 31 1.43 -9.16 5.18
N ALA A 32 1.04 -10.19 4.41
CA ALA A 32 1.75 -10.59 3.20
C ALA A 32 1.71 -9.50 2.12
N VAL A 33 0.56 -8.86 1.90
CA VAL A 33 0.45 -7.72 0.97
C VAL A 33 1.32 -6.54 1.42
N GLY A 34 1.32 -6.21 2.71
CA GLY A 34 2.17 -5.15 3.27
C GLY A 34 3.67 -5.44 3.12
N HIS A 35 4.07 -6.70 3.27
CA HIS A 35 5.44 -7.16 3.04
C HIS A 35 5.85 -7.08 1.56
N GLU A 36 4.99 -7.54 0.65
CA GLU A 36 5.26 -7.48 -0.79
C GLU A 36 5.40 -6.02 -1.26
N ALA A 37 4.54 -5.11 -0.78
CA ALA A 37 4.67 -3.68 -1.06
C ALA A 37 6.02 -3.10 -0.57
N PHE A 38 6.52 -3.56 0.58
CA PHE A 38 7.83 -3.17 1.10
C PHE A 38 8.97 -3.66 0.19
N LEU A 39 8.90 -4.92 -0.26
CA LEU A 39 9.90 -5.50 -1.17
C LEU A 39 9.91 -4.76 -2.51
N ILE A 40 8.74 -4.53 -3.11
CA ILE A 40 8.61 -3.80 -4.37
C ILE A 40 9.15 -2.38 -4.22
N HIS A 41 8.84 -1.68 -3.12
CA HIS A 41 9.41 -0.37 -2.84
C HIS A 41 10.95 -0.39 -2.86
N GLY A 42 11.56 -1.36 -2.16
CA GLY A 42 13.02 -1.51 -2.13
C GLY A 42 13.62 -1.79 -3.50
N GLN A 43 13.04 -2.74 -4.25
CA GLN A 43 13.50 -3.11 -5.58
C GLN A 43 13.36 -1.96 -6.59
N LEU A 44 12.21 -1.29 -6.60
CA LEU A 44 11.96 -0.15 -7.49
C LEU A 44 12.92 0.99 -7.17
N ARG A 45 13.14 1.30 -5.89
CA ARG A 45 14.10 2.33 -5.47
C ARG A 45 15.53 2.01 -5.93
N ALA A 46 15.94 0.75 -5.85
CA ALA A 46 17.28 0.33 -6.25
C ALA A 46 17.47 0.33 -7.78
N LYS A 47 16.41 0.01 -8.54
CA LYS A 47 16.49 -0.13 -10.00
C LYS A 47 16.17 1.15 -10.76
N ALA A 48 15.33 2.02 -10.21
CA ALA A 48 15.01 3.28 -10.85
C ALA A 48 16.18 4.26 -10.65
N ASP A 49 16.68 4.82 -11.76
CA ASP A 49 17.66 5.91 -11.75
C ASP A 49 17.01 7.21 -11.30
N ILE A 50 16.68 7.29 -10.00
CA ILE A 50 16.01 8.42 -9.35
C ILE A 50 16.98 9.60 -9.19
N ALA A 51 18.29 9.36 -9.28
CA ALA A 51 19.30 10.41 -9.24
C ALA A 51 19.39 11.19 -10.56
N GLY A 52 18.80 10.67 -11.65
CA GLY A 52 18.87 11.30 -12.98
C GLY A 52 20.32 11.39 -13.48
N THR A 53 21.17 10.41 -13.16
CA THR A 53 22.59 10.41 -13.54
C THR A 53 22.95 9.33 -14.57
N GLY A 54 21.95 8.56 -14.99
CA GLY A 54 22.07 7.49 -15.95
C GLY A 54 22.14 7.97 -17.39
N ALA A 55 22.02 7.01 -18.30
CA ALA A 55 22.24 7.22 -19.73
C ALA A 55 21.35 8.32 -20.33
N THR A 56 20.09 8.43 -19.89
CA THR A 56 19.14 9.44 -20.39
C THR A 56 19.60 10.86 -20.09
N ALA A 57 20.12 11.13 -18.89
CA ALA A 57 20.62 12.44 -18.53
C ALA A 57 21.87 12.83 -19.35
N ARG A 58 22.76 11.87 -19.59
CA ARG A 58 23.95 12.08 -20.43
C ARG A 58 23.57 12.33 -21.88
N ALA A 59 22.62 11.57 -22.42
CA ALA A 59 22.09 11.78 -23.76
C ALA A 59 21.41 13.15 -23.89
N ALA A 60 20.62 13.56 -22.89
CA ALA A 60 20.00 14.88 -22.86
C ALA A 60 21.06 16.00 -22.90
N ALA A 61 22.12 15.88 -22.10
CA ALA A 61 23.22 16.84 -22.09
C ALA A 61 23.97 16.87 -23.43
N GLU A 62 24.32 15.70 -23.98
CA GLU A 62 25.04 15.61 -25.27
C GLU A 62 24.22 16.20 -26.42
N CYS A 63 22.93 15.85 -26.51
CA CYS A 63 22.02 16.42 -27.51
C CYS A 63 21.91 17.94 -27.36
N SER A 64 21.83 18.44 -26.12
CA SER A 64 21.78 19.88 -25.85
C SER A 64 23.06 20.59 -26.29
N THR A 65 24.25 20.03 -25.99
CA THR A 65 25.54 20.58 -26.44
C THR A 65 25.65 20.62 -27.97
N ARG A 66 24.98 19.70 -28.67
CA ARG A 66 24.90 19.66 -30.14
C ARG A 66 23.77 20.53 -30.72
N ASN A 67 23.11 21.37 -29.91
CA ASN A 67 21.96 22.20 -30.29
C ASN A 67 20.77 21.41 -30.87
N LEU A 68 20.62 20.15 -30.46
CA LEU A 68 19.50 19.32 -30.85
C LEU A 68 18.34 19.56 -29.88
N ALA A 69 17.16 19.90 -30.40
CA ALA A 69 15.92 20.09 -29.61
C ALA A 69 15.58 18.86 -28.74
N MET A 70 16.03 17.67 -29.15
CA MET A 70 15.87 16.43 -28.39
C MET A 70 16.46 16.49 -26.97
N GLY A 71 17.47 17.36 -26.73
CA GLY A 71 18.06 17.53 -25.41
C GLY A 71 17.07 18.06 -24.36
N SER A 72 16.25 19.06 -24.70
CA SER A 72 15.21 19.58 -23.80
C SER A 72 14.10 18.56 -23.57
N GLU A 73 13.67 17.87 -24.63
CA GLU A 73 12.62 16.84 -24.54
C GLU A 73 13.03 15.66 -23.65
N LEU A 74 14.28 15.19 -23.77
CA LEU A 74 14.81 14.14 -22.89
C LEU A 74 14.92 14.61 -21.44
N SER A 75 15.23 15.89 -21.21
CA SER A 75 15.29 16.46 -19.86
C SER A 75 13.91 16.52 -19.21
N VAL A 76 12.88 16.96 -19.96
CA VAL A 76 11.48 16.96 -19.50
C VAL A 76 11.03 15.52 -19.21
N THR A 77 11.31 14.60 -20.13
CA THR A 77 10.97 13.17 -19.97
C THR A 77 11.59 12.59 -18.71
N LEU A 78 12.87 12.89 -18.44
CA LEU A 78 13.56 12.42 -17.25
C LEU A 78 12.95 12.99 -15.96
N SER A 79 12.57 14.27 -15.97
CA SER A 79 11.88 14.92 -14.83
C SER A 79 10.50 14.30 -14.55
N THR A 80 9.74 14.01 -15.61
CA THR A 80 8.45 13.32 -15.50
C THR A 80 8.62 11.90 -14.96
N TRP A 81 9.60 11.15 -15.47
CA TRP A 81 9.94 9.81 -14.97
C TRP A 81 10.27 9.83 -13.48
N ASP A 82 11.18 10.71 -13.05
CA ASP A 82 11.56 10.84 -11.64
C ASP A 82 10.35 11.13 -10.74
N SER A 83 9.49 12.06 -11.16
CA SER A 83 8.26 12.41 -10.44
C SER A 83 7.28 11.23 -10.31
N GLN A 84 7.08 10.48 -11.39
CA GLN A 84 6.19 9.32 -11.41
C GLN A 84 6.73 8.18 -10.54
N VAL A 85 8.02 7.86 -10.64
CA VAL A 85 8.65 6.84 -9.79
C VAL A 85 8.54 7.21 -8.32
N LYS A 86 8.82 8.47 -7.96
CA LYS A 86 8.66 8.96 -6.58
C LYS A 86 7.23 8.80 -6.07
N THR A 87 6.24 9.07 -6.92
CA THR A 87 4.83 8.88 -6.59
C THR A 87 4.51 7.42 -6.29
N VAL A 88 4.93 6.51 -7.16
CA VAL A 88 4.71 5.06 -6.98
C VAL A 88 5.44 4.53 -5.74
N LEU A 89 6.67 4.99 -5.47
CA LEU A 89 7.38 4.67 -4.24
C LEU A 89 6.61 5.12 -2.99
N GLN A 90 6.08 6.35 -2.99
CA GLN A 90 5.25 6.83 -1.88
C GLN A 90 3.99 5.97 -1.70
N MET A 91 3.36 5.52 -2.78
CA MET A 91 2.19 4.63 -2.71
C MET A 91 2.55 3.28 -2.06
N TYR A 92 3.62 2.62 -2.51
CA TYR A 92 4.07 1.36 -1.90
C TYR A 92 4.46 1.53 -0.43
N ALA A 93 5.17 2.60 -0.09
CA ALA A 93 5.51 2.92 1.29
C ALA A 93 4.23 3.14 2.14
N ARG A 94 3.24 3.85 1.60
CA ARG A 94 1.96 4.10 2.29
C ARG A 94 1.17 2.80 2.50
N ILE A 95 1.09 1.93 1.50
CA ILE A 95 0.41 0.63 1.62
C ILE A 95 1.10 -0.22 2.69
N SER A 96 2.42 -0.38 2.61
CA SER A 96 3.19 -1.16 3.57
C SER A 96 3.03 -0.62 5.00
N ASN A 97 3.22 0.68 5.20
CA ASN A 97 3.08 1.30 6.53
C ASN A 97 1.65 1.21 7.06
N HIS A 98 0.63 1.40 6.22
CA HIS A 98 -0.76 1.33 6.63
C HIS A 98 -1.14 -0.09 7.07
N LEU A 99 -0.74 -1.11 6.33
CA LEU A 99 -1.06 -2.50 6.67
C LEU A 99 -0.29 -2.97 7.92
N ASP A 100 0.97 -2.57 8.10
CA ASP A 100 1.71 -2.81 9.35
C ASP A 100 1.04 -2.15 10.55
N PHE A 101 0.57 -0.90 10.39
CA PHE A 101 -0.19 -0.21 11.42
C PHE A 101 -1.51 -0.93 11.74
N SER A 102 -2.31 -1.29 10.73
CA SER A 102 -3.58 -2.01 10.92
C SER A 102 -3.36 -3.33 11.65
N LYS A 103 -2.33 -4.10 11.29
CA LYS A 103 -2.00 -5.37 11.97
C LYS A 103 -1.68 -5.16 13.45
N LYS A 104 -0.87 -4.15 13.77
CA LYS A 104 -0.54 -3.80 15.17
C LYS A 104 -1.75 -3.31 15.95
N ALA A 105 -2.60 -2.48 15.34
CA ALA A 105 -3.80 -1.98 15.96
C ALA A 105 -4.76 -3.12 16.34
N HIS A 106 -5.02 -4.05 15.42
CA HIS A 106 -5.88 -5.20 15.69
C HIS A 106 -5.30 -6.13 16.75
N ALA A 107 -3.98 -6.38 16.74
CA ALA A 107 -3.34 -7.17 17.80
C ALA A 107 -3.53 -6.53 19.19
N ASN A 108 -3.39 -5.20 19.29
CA ASN A 108 -3.64 -4.48 20.54
C ASN A 108 -5.12 -4.54 20.96
N ASP A 109 -6.05 -4.44 20.01
CA ASP A 109 -7.48 -4.57 20.27
C ASP A 109 -7.82 -5.98 20.80
N ASP A 110 -7.25 -7.03 20.19
CA ASP A 110 -7.40 -8.42 20.63
C ASP A 110 -6.85 -8.62 22.05
N GLU A 111 -5.69 -8.06 22.37
CA GLU A 111 -5.12 -8.07 23.71
C GLU A 111 -6.03 -7.34 24.72
N ALA A 112 -6.58 -6.19 24.35
CA ALA A 112 -7.48 -5.42 25.21
C ALA A 112 -8.80 -6.17 25.46
N ILE A 113 -9.37 -6.80 24.43
CA ILE A 113 -10.55 -7.64 24.56
C ILE A 113 -10.24 -8.84 25.46
N ALA A 114 -9.13 -9.55 25.23
CA ALA A 114 -8.72 -10.68 26.04
C ALA A 114 -8.50 -10.29 27.51
N ALA A 115 -7.95 -9.11 27.79
CA ALA A 115 -7.79 -8.58 29.14
C ALA A 115 -9.15 -8.25 29.79
N SER A 116 -10.10 -7.69 29.02
CA SER A 116 -11.45 -7.38 29.52
C SER A 116 -12.27 -8.64 29.86
N MET A 117 -11.93 -9.78 29.25
CA MET A 117 -12.60 -11.07 29.43
C MET A 117 -11.95 -11.93 30.52
N ARG A 118 -11.19 -11.32 31.45
CA ARG A 118 -10.55 -11.98 32.58
C ARG A 118 -11.00 -11.40 33.91
N HIS A 119 -11.14 -12.28 34.89
CA HIS A 119 -11.25 -11.93 36.29
C HIS A 119 -9.93 -11.30 36.79
N ARG A 120 -9.99 -10.60 37.92
CA ARG A 120 -8.82 -9.94 38.52
C ARG A 120 -7.71 -10.91 38.94
N ASP A 121 -8.05 -12.19 39.13
CA ASP A 121 -7.12 -13.27 39.41
C ASP A 121 -6.47 -13.89 38.14
N GLY A 122 -6.82 -13.37 36.96
CA GLY A 122 -6.31 -13.81 35.67
C GLY A 122 -7.11 -14.95 35.03
N SER A 123 -8.09 -15.54 35.73
CA SER A 123 -8.96 -16.58 35.17
C SER A 123 -9.91 -16.01 34.10
N ALA A 124 -10.24 -16.79 33.08
CA ALA A 124 -11.15 -16.35 32.03
C ALA A 124 -12.60 -16.31 32.53
N LEU A 125 -13.39 -15.33 32.07
CA LEU A 125 -14.83 -15.29 32.33
C LEU A 125 -15.52 -16.54 31.73
N SER A 126 -16.47 -17.12 32.45
CA SER A 126 -17.29 -18.21 31.91
C SER A 126 -18.32 -17.70 30.91
N VAL A 127 -18.75 -18.56 29.98
CA VAL A 127 -19.80 -18.23 28.99
C VAL A 127 -21.09 -17.78 29.67
N SER A 128 -21.46 -18.42 30.79
CA SER A 128 -22.62 -18.03 31.59
C SER A 128 -22.50 -16.64 32.20
N GLU A 129 -21.30 -16.19 32.55
CA GLU A 129 -21.08 -14.83 33.06
C GLU A 129 -21.15 -13.81 31.93
N ILE A 130 -20.55 -14.10 30.78
CA ILE A 130 -20.60 -13.24 29.58
C ILE A 130 -22.04 -13.04 29.10
N GLN A 131 -22.84 -14.12 29.09
CA GLN A 131 -24.27 -14.06 28.72
C GLN A 131 -25.10 -13.12 29.59
N ARG A 132 -24.63 -12.77 30.80
CA ARG A 132 -25.34 -11.78 31.65
C ARG A 132 -25.14 -10.34 31.17
N TYR A 133 -24.14 -10.07 30.35
CA TYR A 133 -23.80 -8.74 29.82
C TYR A 133 -24.33 -8.49 28.41
N VAL A 134 -24.67 -9.54 27.66
CA VAL A 134 -25.23 -9.44 26.30
C VAL A 134 -26.74 -9.65 26.37
N LYS A 135 -27.53 -8.64 26.01
CA LYS A 135 -29.00 -8.73 25.91
C LYS A 135 -29.45 -9.31 24.58
#